data_AF-A0AAW3IRC4-F1
#
_entry.id   AF-A0AAW3IRC4-F1
#
_cell.length_a   1.000
_cell.length_b   1.000
_cell.length_c   1.000
_cell.angle_alpha   90.00
_cell.angle_beta   90.00
_cell.angle_gamma   90.00
#
_symmetry.space_group_name_H-M   'P 1'
#
loop_
_entity.id
_entity.type
_entity.pdbx_description
1 polymer ?
#
loop_
_entity_poly.entity_id
_entity_poly.type
_entity_poly.pdbx_seq_one_letter_code
_entity_poly.pdbx_strand_id
1 'polypeptide(L)'
;MELVQDLLLPVVLSTLSAYGAAVFAFRKYKNEKRWDDKREKYFLVIESVEYIAAWYESKRNQMGAEQGLIRFGNDTSQLEVSERVIQKYAAIGNLYFSKDFVSVLSQLYLNLEQKVYSRGEEYECANDDPEREFWIENRYYASVSHTSSEALKKLLKLSERDLVKK
;
A
#
# COMPACT_ATOMS: atom_id res chain seq x y z
N MET A 1 15.83 42.03 -49.57
CA MET A 1 14.73 41.33 -48.88
C MET A 1 15.12 39.90 -48.52
N GLU A 2 15.92 39.22 -49.35
CA GLU A 2 16.41 37.85 -49.13
C GLU A 2 17.28 37.67 -47.86
N LEU A 3 18.22 38.60 -47.60
CA LEU A 3 19.12 38.56 -46.43
C LEU A 3 18.41 38.57 -45.06
N VAL A 4 17.21 39.16 -44.98
CA VAL A 4 16.43 39.23 -43.73
C VAL A 4 15.63 37.94 -43.54
N GLN A 5 15.17 37.31 -44.61
CA GLN A 5 14.54 35.99 -44.57
C GLN A 5 15.56 34.90 -44.20
N ASP A 6 16.76 34.92 -44.79
CA ASP A 6 17.83 33.96 -44.50
C ASP A 6 18.36 34.03 -43.07
N LEU A 7 18.24 35.18 -42.40
CA LEU A 7 18.65 35.33 -40.99
C LEU A 7 17.52 35.02 -40.00
N LEU A 8 16.26 35.29 -40.36
CA LEU A 8 15.10 35.05 -39.49
C LEU A 8 14.67 33.58 -39.47
N LEU A 9 14.76 32.88 -40.61
CA LEU A 9 14.34 31.47 -40.72
C LEU A 9 15.11 30.53 -39.78
N PRO A 10 16.46 30.62 -39.69
CA PRO A 10 17.23 29.81 -38.74
C PRO A 10 16.90 30.14 -37.28
N VAL A 11 16.67 31.41 -36.95
CA VAL A 11 16.31 31.86 -35.60
C VAL A 11 14.92 31.36 -35.20
N VAL A 12 13.96 31.40 -36.11
CA VAL A 12 12.61 30.85 -35.88
C VAL A 12 12.67 29.33 -35.73
N LEU A 13 13.44 28.63 -36.57
CA LEU A 13 13.65 27.18 -36.48
C LEU A 13 14.39 26.78 -35.19
N SER A 14 15.41 27.52 -34.77
CA SER A 14 16.13 27.26 -33.52
C SER A 14 15.23 27.50 -32.30
N THR A 15 14.37 28.52 -32.36
CA THR A 15 13.43 28.83 -31.27
C THR A 15 12.32 27.79 -31.18
N LEU A 16 11.75 27.37 -32.31
CA LEU A 16 10.72 26.32 -32.35
C LEU A 16 11.26 24.95 -31.92
N SER A 17 12.48 24.60 -32.33
CA SER A 17 13.13 23.36 -31.91
C SER A 17 13.49 23.38 -30.41
N ALA A 18 14.02 24.49 -29.89
CA ALA A 18 14.27 24.66 -28.46
C ALA A 18 12.97 24.59 -27.64
N TYR A 19 11.89 25.23 -28.11
CA TYR A 19 10.57 25.16 -27.49
C TYR A 19 10.02 23.72 -27.49
N GLY A 20 10.10 23.01 -28.63
CA GLY A 20 9.69 21.62 -28.73
C GLY A 20 10.48 20.69 -27.80
N ALA A 21 11.80 20.87 -27.72
CA ALA A 21 12.67 20.14 -26.80
C ALA A 21 12.31 20.41 -25.34
N ALA A 22 12.06 21.67 -24.97
CA ALA A 22 11.62 22.04 -23.63
C ALA A 22 10.28 21.41 -23.27
N VAL A 23 9.27 21.51 -24.15
CA VAL A 23 7.95 20.89 -23.93
C VAL A 23 8.07 19.36 -23.78
N PHE A 24 8.89 18.71 -24.60
CA PHE A 24 9.14 17.27 -24.50
C PHE A 24 9.82 16.92 -23.17
N ALA A 25 10.86 17.66 -22.77
CA ALA A 25 11.56 17.46 -21.51
C ALA A 25 10.61 17.66 -20.30
N PHE A 26 9.78 18.71 -20.30
CA PHE A 26 8.78 18.94 -19.26
C PHE A 26 7.74 17.83 -19.18
N ARG A 27 7.26 17.34 -20.33
CA ARG A 27 6.31 16.21 -20.37
C ARG A 27 6.95 14.93 -19.84
N LYS A 28 8.19 14.64 -20.25
CA LYS A 28 8.95 13.49 -19.75
C LYS A 28 9.14 13.57 -18.24
N TYR A 29 9.63 14.70 -17.73
CA TYR A 29 9.82 14.93 -16.30
C TYR A 29 8.52 14.75 -15.50
N LYS A 30 7.40 15.31 -15.98
CA LYS A 30 6.10 15.16 -15.31
C LYS A 30 5.64 13.70 -15.29
N ASN A 31 5.86 12.96 -16.36
CA ASN A 31 5.50 11.55 -16.44
C ASN A 31 6.39 10.69 -15.53
N GLU A 32 7.69 10.96 -15.48
CA GLU A 32 8.63 10.29 -14.56
C GLU A 32 8.24 10.54 -13.10
N LYS A 33 8.01 11.80 -12.72
CA LYS A 33 7.57 12.17 -11.38
C LYS A 33 6.26 11.47 -10.98
N ARG A 34 5.28 11.43 -11.89
CA ARG A 34 4.01 10.73 -11.64
C ARG A 34 4.21 9.22 -11.46
N TRP A 35 5.16 8.63 -12.19
CA TRP A 35 5.49 7.22 -12.08
C TRP A 35 6.21 6.92 -10.75
N ASP A 36 7.12 7.78 -10.32
CA ASP A 36 7.78 7.67 -9.02
C ASP A 36 6.78 7.82 -7.86
N ASP A 37 5.90 8.82 -7.91
CA ASP A 37 4.84 9.02 -6.91
C ASP A 37 3.93 7.78 -6.82
N LYS A 38 3.53 7.23 -7.98
CA LYS A 38 2.74 6.00 -8.06
C LYS A 38 3.49 4.85 -7.37
N ARG A 39 4.75 4.61 -7.76
CA ARG A 39 5.60 3.54 -7.21
C ARG A 39 5.74 3.65 -5.69
N GLU A 40 6.01 4.83 -5.17
CA GLU A 40 6.10 5.10 -3.73
C GLU A 40 4.80 4.70 -3.01
N LYS A 41 3.64 5.02 -3.59
CA LYS A 41 2.35 4.67 -2.97
C LYS A 41 2.07 3.17 -2.98
N TYR A 42 2.50 2.44 -4.02
CA TYR A 42 2.42 0.97 -4.01
C TYR A 42 3.28 0.39 -2.89
N PHE A 43 4.53 0.82 -2.77
CA PHE A 43 5.42 0.35 -1.71
C PHE A 43 4.85 0.62 -0.33
N LEU A 44 4.38 1.84 -0.07
CA LEU A 44 3.79 2.22 1.21
C LEU A 44 2.62 1.30 1.60
N VAL A 45 1.73 0.99 0.66
CA VAL A 45 0.60 0.07 0.93
C VAL A 45 1.09 -1.36 1.16
N ILE A 46 2.00 -1.85 0.31
CA ILE A 46 2.54 -3.22 0.40
C ILE A 46 3.25 -3.43 1.74
N GLU A 47 4.14 -2.52 2.13
CA GLU A 47 4.84 -2.56 3.41
C GLU A 47 3.87 -2.49 4.59
N SER A 48 2.80 -1.69 4.48
CA SER A 48 1.78 -1.63 5.55
C SER A 48 1.03 -2.95 5.70
N VAL A 49 0.66 -3.61 4.60
CA VAL A 49 0.00 -4.93 4.65
C VAL A 49 0.96 -6.00 5.18
N GLU A 50 2.22 -5.98 4.77
CA GLU A 50 3.27 -6.87 5.28
C GLU A 50 3.48 -6.67 6.78
N TYR A 51 3.55 -5.42 7.24
CA TYR A 51 3.72 -5.09 8.65
C TYR A 51 2.57 -5.66 9.49
N ILE A 52 1.32 -5.47 9.06
CA ILE A 52 0.15 -6.08 9.74
C ILE A 52 0.29 -7.60 9.79
N ALA A 53 0.56 -8.25 8.66
CA ALA A 53 0.68 -9.70 8.61
C ALA A 53 1.74 -10.23 9.59
N ALA A 54 2.92 -9.60 9.61
CA ALA A 54 4.05 -9.99 10.43
C ALA A 54 3.85 -9.65 11.93
N TRP A 55 3.23 -8.52 12.25
CA TRP A 55 2.98 -8.11 13.64
C TRP A 55 2.00 -9.09 14.30
N TYR A 56 0.88 -9.40 13.63
CA TYR A 56 -0.10 -10.33 14.15
C TYR A 56 0.43 -11.77 14.24
N GLU A 57 1.28 -12.19 13.29
CA GLU A 57 2.01 -13.47 13.40
C GLU A 57 2.92 -13.49 14.63
N SER A 58 3.69 -12.41 14.85
CA SER A 58 4.57 -12.30 16.01
C SER A 58 3.81 -12.31 17.34
N LYS A 59 2.63 -11.67 17.42
CA LYS A 59 1.80 -11.72 18.64
C LYS A 59 1.25 -13.11 18.90
N ARG A 60 0.82 -13.81 17.87
CA ARG A 60 0.45 -15.23 18.00
C ARG A 60 1.62 -16.08 18.51
N ASN A 61 2.82 -15.89 17.98
CA ASN A 61 4.01 -16.65 18.41
C ASN A 61 4.41 -16.33 19.85
N GLN A 62 4.20 -15.10 20.33
CA GLN A 62 4.37 -14.72 21.74
C GLN A 62 3.44 -15.54 22.65
N MET A 63 2.18 -15.74 22.24
CA MET A 63 1.21 -16.53 23.00
C MET A 63 1.56 -18.03 23.02
N GLY A 64 2.18 -18.54 21.95
CA GLY A 64 2.63 -19.94 21.84
C GLY A 64 3.99 -20.25 22.49
N ALA A 65 4.61 -19.28 23.18
CA ALA A 65 5.95 -19.38 23.78
C ALA A 65 7.11 -19.64 22.78
N GLU A 66 6.92 -19.38 21.49
CA GLU A 66 7.97 -19.51 20.46
C GLU A 66 8.88 -18.26 20.44
N GLN A 67 9.70 -18.11 21.48
CA GLN A 67 10.52 -16.90 21.71
C GLN A 67 11.45 -16.54 20.55
N GLY A 68 11.90 -17.52 19.76
CA GLY A 68 12.78 -17.29 18.60
C GLY A 68 12.13 -16.61 17.40
N LEU A 69 10.79 -16.47 17.38
CA LEU A 69 10.04 -15.88 16.26
C LEU A 69 9.41 -14.53 16.61
N ILE A 70 9.71 -14.00 17.80
CA ILE A 70 9.21 -12.70 18.25
C ILE A 70 10.02 -11.59 17.57
N ARG A 71 9.36 -10.85 16.67
CA ARG A 71 9.99 -9.74 15.90
C ARG A 71 9.56 -8.35 16.37
N PHE A 72 8.43 -8.26 17.07
CA PHE A 72 7.82 -6.99 17.45
C PHE A 72 7.59 -6.91 18.97
N GLY A 73 7.85 -5.72 19.53
CA GLY A 73 7.56 -5.40 20.92
C GLY A 73 6.07 -5.16 21.19
N ASN A 74 5.75 -4.48 22.29
CA ASN A 74 4.39 -4.06 22.62
C ASN A 74 4.00 -2.69 22.06
N ASP A 75 4.91 -2.01 21.39
CA ASP A 75 4.61 -0.75 20.70
C ASP A 75 3.72 -1.01 19.47
N THR A 76 2.57 -0.34 19.43
CA THR A 76 1.56 -0.44 18.37
C THR A 76 1.62 0.74 17.38
N SER A 77 2.50 1.72 17.57
CA SER A 77 2.53 2.94 16.77
C SER A 77 2.61 2.67 15.26
N GLN A 78 3.52 1.77 14.85
CA GLN A 78 3.70 1.41 13.45
C GLN A 78 2.54 0.53 12.92
N LEU A 79 1.89 -0.25 13.78
CA LEU A 79 0.68 -1.00 13.43
C LEU A 79 -0.47 -0.03 13.09
N GLU A 80 -0.72 0.94 13.96
CA GLU A 80 -1.76 1.96 13.78
C GLU A 80 -1.53 2.81 12.52
N VAL A 81 -0.28 3.15 12.23
CA VAL A 81 0.10 3.83 10.98
C VAL A 81 -0.23 2.95 9.77
N SER A 82 0.10 1.66 9.83
CA SER A 82 -0.14 0.71 8.73
C SER A 82 -1.64 0.49 8.48
N GLU A 83 -2.43 0.34 9.53
CA GLU A 83 -3.89 0.24 9.47
C GLU A 83 -4.50 1.50 8.84
N ARG A 84 -4.03 2.69 9.25
CA ARG A 84 -4.47 3.96 8.67
C ARG A 84 -4.09 4.10 7.20
N VAL A 85 -2.93 3.61 6.78
CA VAL A 85 -2.53 3.58 5.36
C VAL A 85 -3.50 2.73 4.55
N ILE A 86 -3.82 1.52 5.02
CA ILE A 86 -4.78 0.64 4.35
C ILE A 86 -6.14 1.31 4.26
N GLN A 87 -6.67 1.84 5.36
CA GLN A 87 -7.95 2.56 5.37
C GLN A 87 -7.96 3.73 4.38
N LYS A 88 -6.93 4.57 4.41
CA LYS A 88 -6.80 5.72 3.51
C LYS A 88 -6.87 5.27 2.05
N TYR A 89 -6.04 4.31 1.67
CA TYR A 89 -5.95 3.89 0.27
C TYR A 89 -7.06 2.93 -0.16
N ALA A 90 -7.79 2.29 0.76
CA ALA A 90 -9.06 1.66 0.46
C ALA A 90 -10.11 2.68 0.00
N ALA A 91 -10.08 3.91 0.54
CA ALA A 91 -10.99 4.99 0.17
C ALA A 91 -10.55 5.77 -1.08
N ILE A 92 -9.27 6.15 -1.17
CA ILE A 92 -8.77 7.03 -2.26
C ILE A 92 -7.88 6.33 -3.28
N GLY A 93 -7.70 5.01 -3.17
CA GLY A 93 -6.70 4.26 -3.95
C GLY A 93 -6.90 4.32 -5.46
N ASN A 94 -8.14 4.53 -5.94
CA ASN A 94 -8.45 4.64 -7.37
C ASN A 94 -7.75 5.82 -8.06
N LEU A 95 -7.22 6.78 -7.31
CA LEU A 95 -6.42 7.90 -7.85
C LEU A 95 -5.00 7.47 -8.25
N TYR A 96 -4.50 6.37 -7.68
CA TYR A 96 -3.10 5.97 -7.78
C TYR A 96 -2.92 4.56 -8.37
N PHE A 97 -3.86 3.64 -8.09
CA PHE A 97 -3.72 2.22 -8.34
C PHE A 97 -4.72 1.70 -9.38
N SER A 98 -4.49 0.49 -9.90
CA SER A 98 -5.51 -0.19 -10.71
C SER A 98 -6.73 -0.55 -9.87
N LYS A 99 -7.89 -0.66 -10.54
CA LYS A 99 -9.14 -1.08 -9.91
C LYS A 99 -9.02 -2.42 -9.19
N ASP A 100 -8.30 -3.36 -9.77
CA ASP A 100 -8.08 -4.69 -9.18
C ASP A 100 -7.29 -4.60 -7.87
N PHE A 101 -6.23 -3.77 -7.85
CA PHE A 101 -5.43 -3.54 -6.65
C PHE A 101 -6.27 -2.90 -5.54
N VAL A 102 -7.04 -1.85 -5.88
CA VAL A 102 -7.94 -1.19 -4.93
C VAL A 102 -9.00 -2.16 -4.43
N SER A 103 -9.59 -2.99 -5.29
CA SER A 103 -10.59 -3.96 -4.90
C SER A 103 -10.06 -4.96 -3.86
N VAL A 104 -8.85 -5.49 -4.06
CA VAL A 104 -8.21 -6.39 -3.08
C VAL A 104 -7.93 -5.65 -1.77
N LEU A 105 -7.43 -4.41 -1.84
CA LEU A 105 -7.13 -3.60 -0.65
C LEU A 105 -8.39 -3.25 0.15
N SER A 106 -9.47 -2.85 -0.52
CA SER A 106 -10.76 -2.55 0.13
C SER A 106 -11.37 -3.79 0.75
N GLN A 107 -11.27 -4.95 0.10
CA GLN A 107 -11.70 -6.22 0.68
C GLN A 107 -10.88 -6.58 1.92
N LEU A 108 -9.56 -6.38 1.89
CA LEU A 108 -8.72 -6.57 3.07
C LEU A 108 -9.18 -5.68 4.21
N TYR A 109 -9.36 -4.38 3.97
CA TYR A 109 -9.83 -3.42 4.97
C TYR A 109 -11.14 -3.86 5.63
N LEU A 110 -12.16 -4.19 4.82
CA LEU A 110 -13.46 -4.63 5.34
C LEU A 110 -13.36 -5.93 6.15
N ASN A 111 -12.53 -6.87 5.68
CA ASN A 111 -12.30 -8.12 6.41
C ASN A 111 -11.60 -7.88 7.77
N LEU A 112 -10.67 -6.92 7.83
CA LEU A 112 -10.01 -6.55 9.08
C LEU A 112 -10.99 -5.92 10.05
N GLU A 113 -11.81 -4.96 9.59
CA GLU A 113 -12.86 -4.37 10.42
C GLU A 113 -13.82 -5.43 10.95
N GLN A 114 -14.32 -6.33 10.10
CA GLN A 114 -15.20 -7.41 10.51
C GLN A 114 -14.58 -8.29 11.60
N LYS A 115 -13.29 -8.63 11.49
CA LYS A 115 -12.59 -9.42 12.51
C LYS A 115 -12.49 -8.68 13.85
N VAL A 116 -12.30 -7.37 13.83
CA VAL A 116 -12.30 -6.55 15.06
C VAL A 116 -13.68 -6.60 15.71
N TYR A 117 -14.75 -6.42 14.93
CA TYR A 117 -16.13 -6.49 15.44
C TYR A 117 -16.46 -7.88 16.01
N SER A 118 -16.21 -8.95 15.25
CA SER A 118 -16.49 -10.32 15.71
C SER A 118 -15.70 -10.69 16.96
N ARG A 119 -14.44 -10.22 17.07
CA ARG A 119 -13.66 -10.40 18.29
C ARG A 119 -14.34 -9.72 19.48
N GLY A 120 -14.83 -8.49 19.32
CA GLY A 120 -15.54 -7.77 20.38
C GLY A 120 -16.77 -8.53 20.88
N GLU A 121 -17.58 -9.05 19.96
CA GLU A 121 -18.76 -9.88 20.29
C GLU A 121 -18.37 -11.16 21.05
N GLU A 122 -17.31 -11.85 20.60
CA GLU A 122 -16.82 -13.05 21.29
C GLU A 122 -16.32 -12.75 22.71
N TYR A 123 -15.65 -11.60 22.90
CA TYR A 123 -15.17 -11.15 24.21
C TYR A 123 -16.33 -10.85 25.18
N GLU A 124 -17.36 -10.15 24.71
CA GLU A 124 -18.57 -9.91 25.52
C GLU A 124 -19.23 -11.23 25.96
N CYS A 125 -19.20 -12.26 25.11
CA CYS A 125 -19.72 -13.60 25.42
C CYS A 125 -18.80 -14.43 26.33
N ALA A 126 -17.52 -14.06 26.47
CA ALA A 126 -16.55 -14.78 27.29
C ALA A 126 -16.78 -14.54 28.79
N ASN A 127 -17.39 -13.40 29.17
CA ASN A 127 -17.76 -13.07 30.54
C ASN A 127 -16.59 -13.21 31.53
N ASP A 128 -15.46 -12.57 31.18
CA ASP A 128 -14.20 -12.52 31.93
C ASP A 128 -13.54 -13.90 32.18
N ASP A 129 -13.84 -14.92 31.36
CA ASP A 129 -13.16 -16.22 31.38
C ASP A 129 -11.78 -16.12 30.70
N PRO A 130 -10.66 -16.18 31.46
CA PRO A 130 -9.33 -15.94 30.91
C PRO A 130 -8.89 -16.99 29.88
N GLU A 131 -9.36 -18.23 30.01
CA GLU A 131 -9.02 -19.29 29.05
C GLU A 131 -9.73 -19.04 27.72
N ARG A 132 -11.01 -18.66 27.76
CA ARG A 132 -11.76 -18.31 26.54
C ARG A 132 -11.16 -17.10 25.86
N GLU A 133 -10.86 -16.04 26.60
CA GLU A 133 -10.25 -14.82 26.06
C GLU A 133 -8.92 -15.12 25.38
N PHE A 134 -8.08 -15.98 25.97
CA PHE A 134 -6.83 -16.43 25.36
C PHE A 134 -7.06 -17.08 23.99
N TRP A 135 -8.04 -17.99 23.88
CA TRP A 135 -8.34 -18.64 22.61
C TRP A 135 -8.97 -17.70 21.58
N ILE A 136 -9.76 -16.72 22.01
CA ILE A 136 -10.31 -15.67 21.16
C ILE A 136 -9.18 -14.85 20.53
N GLU A 137 -8.23 -14.35 21.33
CA GLU A 137 -7.07 -13.58 20.83
C GLU A 137 -6.17 -14.40 19.91
N ASN A 138 -5.85 -15.64 20.28
CA ASN A 138 -5.01 -16.50 19.47
C ASN A 138 -5.64 -16.75 18.08
N ARG A 139 -6.96 -17.01 18.02
CA ARG A 139 -7.68 -17.16 16.74
C ARG A 139 -7.71 -15.86 15.96
N TYR A 140 -7.96 -14.74 16.62
CA TYR A 140 -7.98 -13.42 15.98
C TYR A 140 -6.63 -13.11 15.31
N TYR A 141 -5.52 -13.24 16.04
CA TYR A 141 -4.17 -13.00 15.51
C TYR A 141 -3.84 -13.91 14.33
N ALA A 142 -4.13 -15.21 14.45
CA ALA A 142 -3.93 -16.16 13.35
C ALA A 142 -4.74 -15.77 12.11
N SER A 143 -6.00 -15.35 12.31
CA SER A 143 -6.91 -15.01 11.24
C SER A 143 -6.53 -13.73 10.51
N VAL A 144 -6.13 -12.69 11.26
CA VAL A 144 -5.65 -11.42 10.69
C VAL A 144 -4.35 -11.64 9.92
N SER A 145 -3.38 -12.32 10.52
CA SER A 145 -2.10 -12.64 9.85
C SER A 145 -2.33 -13.37 8.53
N HIS A 146 -3.11 -14.45 8.55
CA HIS A 146 -3.41 -15.23 7.34
C HIS A 146 -4.10 -14.39 6.25
N THR A 147 -5.13 -13.61 6.63
CA THR A 147 -5.88 -12.78 5.68
C THR A 147 -5.00 -11.72 5.03
N SER A 148 -4.15 -11.06 5.83
CA SER A 148 -3.20 -10.06 5.36
C SER A 148 -2.12 -10.66 4.46
N SER A 149 -1.57 -11.83 4.81
CA SER A 149 -0.59 -12.52 3.95
C SER A 149 -1.17 -12.94 2.60
N GLU A 150 -2.41 -13.42 2.56
CA GLU A 150 -3.07 -13.79 1.30
C GLU A 150 -3.38 -12.56 0.43
N ALA A 151 -3.81 -11.46 1.06
CA ALA A 151 -3.99 -10.20 0.36
C ALA A 151 -2.66 -9.65 -0.18
N LEU A 152 -1.58 -9.70 0.62
CA LEU A 152 -0.24 -9.26 0.24
C LEU A 152 0.25 -9.96 -1.04
N LYS A 153 0.12 -11.29 -1.12
CA LYS A 153 0.49 -12.06 -2.32
C LYS A 153 -0.23 -11.56 -3.58
N LYS A 154 -1.53 -11.26 -3.47
CA LYS A 154 -2.34 -10.72 -4.57
C LYS A 154 -1.91 -9.31 -4.94
N LEU A 155 -1.72 -8.44 -3.95
CA LEU A 155 -1.29 -7.05 -4.14
C LEU A 155 0.09 -6.96 -4.80
N LEU A 156 1.06 -7.78 -4.38
CA LEU A 156 2.38 -7.87 -5.00
C LEU A 156 2.27 -8.20 -6.50
N LYS A 157 1.55 -9.26 -6.85
CA LYS A 157 1.34 -9.68 -8.24
C LYS A 157 0.65 -8.59 -9.09
N LEU A 158 -0.31 -7.86 -8.52
CA LEU A 158 -0.99 -6.76 -9.21
C LEU A 158 -0.06 -5.55 -9.37
N SER A 159 0.75 -5.25 -8.35
CA SER A 159 1.71 -4.15 -8.39
C SER A 159 2.80 -4.36 -9.43
N GLU A 160 3.36 -5.57 -9.54
CA GLU A 160 4.34 -5.93 -10.57
C GLU A 160 3.81 -5.64 -11.97
N ARG A 161 2.55 -6.04 -12.25
CA ARG A 161 1.89 -5.80 -13.54
C ARG A 161 1.68 -4.31 -13.82
N ASP A 162 1.28 -3.54 -12.82
CA ASP A 162 0.94 -2.12 -12.97
C ASP A 162 2.14 -1.18 -13.00
N LEU A 163 3.29 -1.63 -12.51
CA LEU A 163 4.53 -0.86 -12.41
C LEU A 163 5.50 -1.11 -13.56
N VAL A 164 5.28 -2.12 -14.42
CA VAL A 164 6.06 -2.29 -15.66
C VAL A 164 5.94 -1.02 -16.49
N LYS A 165 7.05 -0.30 -16.67
CA LYS A 165 7.13 0.88 -17.55
C LYS A 165 6.73 0.45 -18.97
N LYS A 166 5.65 1.04 -19.48
CA LYS A 166 5.33 1.07 -20.92
C LYS A 166 5.90 2.34 -21.53
#